data_AF-K9SYS0-F1
#
_entry.id   AF-K9SYS0-F1
#
_cell.length_a   1.000
_cell.length_b   1.000
_cell.length_c   1.000
_cell.angle_alpha   90.00
_cell.angle_beta   90.00
_cell.angle_gamma   90.00
#
_symmetry.space_group_name_H-M   'P 1'
#
loop_
_entity.id
_entity.type
_entity.pdbx_description
1 polymer ?
#
loop_
_entity_poly.entity_id
_entity_poly.type
_entity_poly.pdbx_seq_one_letter_code
_entity_poly.pdbx_strand_id
1 'polypeptide(L)'
;MLTDNVTLLSSLKHNYICTQISKQLQRYKQFEALPELTLGINNSPTPDISVFPKELINPNFFRDVSKFSQMPTLAIAQSTMI
;
A
#
# COMPACT_ATOMS: atom_id res chain seq x y z
N MET A 1 -10.70 -10.84 28.61
CA MET A 1 -10.82 -11.32 27.22
C MET A 1 -9.92 -10.40 26.39
N LEU A 2 -8.66 -10.78 26.19
CA LEU A 2 -7.79 -10.07 25.26
C LEU A 2 -8.40 -10.34 23.89
N THR A 3 -8.98 -9.33 23.26
CA THR A 3 -9.33 -9.40 21.85
C THR A 3 -8.03 -9.67 21.12
N ASP A 4 -7.89 -10.87 20.59
CA ASP A 4 -6.82 -11.22 19.67
C ASP A 4 -6.89 -10.19 18.54
N ASN A 5 -6.05 -9.16 18.65
CA ASN A 5 -5.69 -8.30 17.55
C ASN A 5 -4.97 -9.23 16.58
N VAL A 6 -5.74 -9.90 15.73
CA VAL A 6 -5.21 -10.68 14.63
C VAL A 6 -4.51 -9.66 13.74
N THR A 7 -3.23 -9.46 13.99
CA THR A 7 -2.30 -9.00 12.98
C THR A 7 -2.49 -10.00 11.84
N LEU A 8 -3.26 -9.62 10.81
CA LEU A 8 -3.44 -10.41 9.60
C LEU A 8 -2.06 -10.61 9.01
N LEU A 9 -1.39 -11.69 9.42
CA LEU A 9 -0.04 -11.99 9.00
C LEU A 9 -0.13 -12.30 7.51
N SER A 10 0.32 -11.38 6.68
CA SER A 10 0.37 -11.58 5.24
C SER A 10 1.17 -12.86 4.94
N SER A 11 0.61 -13.74 4.11
CA SER A 11 1.25 -15.00 3.76
C SER A 11 2.60 -14.75 3.05
N LEU A 12 3.56 -15.65 3.20
CA LEU A 12 4.85 -15.54 2.51
C LEU A 12 4.69 -15.39 0.98
N LYS A 13 3.68 -16.07 0.40
CA LYS A 13 3.36 -15.98 -1.03
C LYS A 13 2.89 -14.58 -1.41
N HIS A 14 2.01 -13.99 -0.62
CA HIS A 14 1.52 -12.63 -0.81
C HIS A 14 2.69 -11.64 -0.77
N ASN A 15 3.52 -11.69 0.26
CA ASN A 15 4.69 -10.82 0.39
C ASN A 15 5.68 -10.98 -0.77
N TYR A 16 5.91 -12.22 -1.23
CA TYR A 16 6.75 -12.50 -2.38
C TYR A 16 6.20 -11.85 -3.65
N ILE A 17 4.91 -12.03 -3.94
CA ILE A 17 4.25 -11.46 -5.13
C ILE A 17 4.29 -9.93 -5.08
N CYS A 18 3.90 -9.31 -3.97
CA CYS A 18 3.93 -7.86 -3.81
C CYS A 18 5.35 -7.31 -4.02
N THR A 19 6.37 -8.01 -3.50
CA THR A 19 7.78 -7.65 -3.74
C THR A 19 8.16 -7.73 -5.22
N GLN A 20 7.73 -8.77 -5.95
CA GLN A 20 8.02 -8.90 -7.38
C GLN A 20 7.32 -7.81 -8.21
N ILE A 21 6.07 -7.49 -7.88
CA ILE A 21 5.31 -6.42 -8.53
C ILE A 21 6.01 -5.07 -8.29
N SER A 22 6.36 -4.75 -7.04
CA SER A 22 7.09 -3.51 -6.70
C SER A 22 8.41 -3.38 -7.46
N LYS A 23 9.19 -4.47 -7.59
CA LYS A 23 10.43 -4.48 -8.38
C LYS A 23 10.22 -4.16 -9.86
N GLN A 24 9.10 -4.59 -10.44
CA GLN A 24 8.75 -4.27 -11.82
C GLN A 24 8.30 -2.82 -11.96
N LEU A 25 7.51 -2.31 -11.00
CA LEU A 25 7.03 -0.93 -10.98
C LEU A 25 8.16 0.09 -10.81
N GLN A 26 9.21 -0.25 -10.05
CA GLN A 26 10.41 0.60 -9.87
C GLN A 26 11.11 0.97 -11.19
N ARG A 27 10.87 0.22 -12.28
CA ARG A 27 11.39 0.57 -13.62
C ARG A 27 10.80 1.88 -14.14
N TYR A 28 9.61 2.25 -13.68
CA TYR A 28 8.92 3.49 -14.05
C TYR A 28 9.24 4.60 -13.05
N LYS A 29 10.38 5.29 -13.25
CA LYS A 29 10.92 6.30 -12.31
C LYS A 29 9.98 7.46 -11.95
N GLN A 30 8.95 7.71 -12.76
CA GLN A 30 7.95 8.75 -12.53
C GLN A 30 6.89 8.35 -11.50
N PHE A 31 6.83 7.07 -11.12
CA PHE A 31 5.89 6.52 -10.15
C PHE A 31 6.62 5.98 -8.93
N GLU A 32 5.92 5.98 -7.81
CA GLU A 32 6.33 5.36 -6.56
C GLU A 32 5.28 4.30 -6.17
N ALA A 33 5.74 3.11 -5.82
CA ALA A 33 4.90 1.99 -5.40
C ALA A 33 5.01 1.84 -3.87
N LEU A 34 3.92 2.15 -3.18
CA LEU A 34 3.85 2.20 -1.72
C LEU A 34 3.04 0.99 -1.21
N PRO A 35 3.69 0.02 -0.53
CA PRO A 35 2.99 -1.13 0.03
C PRO A 35 2.18 -0.75 1.27
N GLU A 36 1.04 -1.41 1.47
CA GLU A 36 0.19 -1.32 2.68
C GLU A 36 -0.19 0.12 3.09
N LEU A 37 -0.25 1.06 2.13
CA LEU A 37 -0.60 2.44 2.41
C LEU A 37 -2.10 2.55 2.74
N THR A 38 -2.41 3.05 3.94
CA THR A 38 -3.80 3.29 4.34
C THR A 38 -4.34 4.53 3.62
N LEU A 39 -5.38 4.36 2.81
CA LEU A 39 -6.02 5.45 2.07
C LEU A 39 -7.12 6.11 2.91
N GLY A 40 -7.13 7.44 2.95
CA GLY A 40 -8.12 8.26 3.64
C GLY A 40 -9.40 8.48 2.85
N ILE A 41 -9.80 7.52 2.01
CA ILE A 41 -10.84 7.69 0.99
C ILE A 41 -11.83 6.53 1.12
N ASN A 42 -13.15 6.79 1.04
CA ASN A 42 -14.27 5.83 1.04
C ASN A 42 -14.06 4.53 1.83
N ASN A 43 -14.53 4.45 3.08
CA ASN A 43 -14.37 3.28 3.98
C ASN A 43 -12.92 2.76 4.18
N SER A 44 -11.90 3.49 3.73
CA SER A 44 -10.48 3.21 3.98
C SER A 44 -9.99 1.81 3.55
N PRO A 45 -10.13 1.39 2.28
CA PRO A 45 -9.44 0.21 1.81
C PRO A 45 -7.92 0.45 1.91
N THR A 46 -7.21 -0.51 2.49
CA THR A 46 -5.75 -0.59 2.43
C THR A 46 -5.40 -1.58 1.33
N PRO A 47 -5.13 -1.14 0.09
CA PRO A 47 -4.65 -2.02 -0.95
C PRO A 47 -3.24 -2.51 -0.60
N ASP A 48 -2.85 -3.66 -1.14
CA ASP A 48 -1.53 -4.24 -0.88
C ASP A 48 -0.42 -3.36 -1.46
N ILE A 49 -0.67 -2.74 -2.62
CA ILE A 49 0.22 -1.76 -3.24
C ILE A 49 -0.62 -0.60 -3.79
N SER A 50 -0.27 0.63 -3.41
CA SER A 50 -0.75 1.86 -4.04
C SER A 50 0.35 2.48 -4.88
N VAL A 51 0.03 2.89 -6.11
CA VAL A 51 0.97 3.55 -7.02
C VAL A 51 0.57 4.99 -7.22
N PHE A 52 1.52 5.90 -7.01
CA PHE A 52 1.33 7.34 -7.15
C PHE A 52 2.38 7.96 -8.08
N PRO A 53 2.08 9.08 -8.73
CA PRO A 53 3.11 9.93 -9.32
C PRO A 53 4.08 10.37 -8.23
N LYS A 54 5.38 10.28 -8.51
CA LYS A 54 6.43 10.55 -7.53
C LYS A 54 6.37 11.98 -6.98
N GLU A 55 5.95 12.94 -7.79
CA GLU A 55 5.76 14.34 -7.39
C GLU A 55 4.71 14.55 -6.29
N LEU A 56 3.76 13.61 -6.15
CA LEU A 56 2.75 13.64 -5.09
C LEU A 56 3.23 13.02 -3.78
N ILE A 57 4.30 12.22 -3.83
CA ILE A 57 4.89 11.59 -2.65
C ILE A 57 5.95 12.51 -2.07
N ASN A 58 5.51 13.46 -1.25
CA ASN A 58 6.38 14.36 -0.51
C ASN A 58 6.12 14.22 1.00
N PRO A 59 6.84 13.32 1.70
CA PRO A 59 6.62 13.07 3.12
C PRO A 59 6.96 14.32 3.94
N ASN A 60 6.03 14.76 4.78
CA ASN A 60 6.30 15.79 5.77
C ASN A 60 6.78 15.12 7.07
N PHE A 61 8.10 15.09 7.29
CA PHE A 61 8.68 14.47 8.48
C PHE A 61 8.32 15.15 9.82
N PHE A 62 7.75 16.36 9.79
CA PHE A 62 7.26 17.07 10.97
C PHE A 62 5.76 16.88 11.23
N ARG A 63 5.05 16.27 10.27
CA ARG A 63 3.62 15.99 10.38
C ARG A 63 3.35 14.57 9.92
N ASP A 64 3.23 13.68 10.89
CA ASP A 64 2.79 12.32 10.63
C ASP A 64 1.29 12.32 10.30
N VAL A 65 0.93 11.71 9.17
CA VAL A 65 -0.44 11.59 8.69
C VAL A 65 -0.73 10.12 8.50
N SER A 66 -1.66 9.59 9.29
CA SER A 66 -1.98 8.16 9.33
C SER A 66 -2.74 7.64 8.10
N LYS A 67 -3.26 8.54 7.26
CA LYS A 67 -4.01 8.19 6.05
C LYS A 67 -3.64 9.10 4.89
N PHE A 68 -3.38 8.50 3.73
CA PHE A 68 -3.09 9.24 2.51
C PHE A 68 -4.40 9.64 1.82
N SER A 69 -4.68 10.93 1.71
CA SER A 69 -5.98 11.45 1.26
C SER A 69 -6.14 11.51 -0.27
N GLN A 70 -5.06 11.33 -1.03
CA GLN A 70 -5.09 11.35 -2.49
C GLN A 70 -5.36 9.96 -3.05
N MET A 71 -6.16 9.88 -4.13
CA MET A 71 -6.39 8.62 -4.84
C MET A 71 -5.12 8.18 -5.56
N PRO A 72 -4.73 6.90 -5.46
CA PRO A 72 -3.63 6.37 -6.26
C PRO A 72 -3.97 6.36 -7.74
N THR A 73 -2.95 6.48 -8.59
CA THR A 73 -3.08 6.23 -10.04
C THR A 73 -3.46 4.78 -10.31
N LEU A 74 -2.96 3.86 -9.49
CA LEU A 74 -3.27 2.43 -9.54
C LEU A 74 -3.27 1.85 -8.13
N ALA A 75 -4.32 1.11 -7.77
CA ALA A 75 -4.35 0.29 -6.57
C ALA A 75 -4.33 -1.19 -6.97
N ILE A 76 -3.44 -1.96 -6.36
CA ILE A 76 -3.32 -3.40 -6.58
C ILE A 76 -3.74 -4.09 -5.29
N ALA A 77 -4.75 -4.95 -5.39
CA ALA A 77 -5.23 -5.79 -4.30
C ALA A 77 -5.24 -7.25 -4.75
N GLN A 78 -4.51 -8.09 -4.04
CA GLN A 78 -4.47 -9.52 -4.22
C GLN A 78 -5.48 -10.18 -3.29
N SER A 79 -6.64 -10.51 -3.83
CA SER A 79 -7.56 -11.45 -3.18
C SER A 79 -7.00 -12.86 -3.31
N THR A 80 -6.25 -13.34 -2.32
CA THR A 80 -5.85 -14.75 -2.27
C THR A 80 -7.07 -15.57 -1.89
N MET A 81 -7.75 -16.13 -2.89
CA MET A 81 -8.75 -17.18 -2.68
C MET A 81 -7.97 -18.45 -2.30
N ILE A 82 -8.09 -18.86 -1.03
CA ILE A 82 -7.70 -20.21 -0.59
C ILE A 82 -8.96 -21.06 -0.63
#